data_AF-A0A0G4LHY9-F1
#
_entry.id   AF-A0A0G4LHY9-F1
#
_cell.length_a   1.000
_cell.length_b   1.000
_cell.length_c   1.000
_cell.angle_alpha   90.00
_cell.angle_beta   90.00
_cell.angle_gamma   90.00
#
_symmetry.space_group_name_H-M   'P 1'
#
loop_
_entity.id
_entity.type
_entity.pdbx_description
1 polymer ?
#
loop_
_entity_poly.entity_id
_entity_poly.type
_entity_poly.pdbx_seq_one_letter_code
_entity_poly.pdbx_strand_id
1 'polypeptide(L)'
;MVAPSCGLLILAATTNVFAYDNLFAFDSVPEIENRTLEEIHKAALSEGGIVTCWHGGDEPNQQGFLKRLFEERFPGMTLNITVDLSKYHDGRLDEQLANSNTQFVSWPQTAAILKDAPHPEGAKLLHSFVLSPEFQQMRGWPVRHDVPVADNFSQLPLKDIPSTNPAAFGRFMADRGRVERLRFFLEDRIGSAQGLSPLVDDL
;
A
#
# COMPACT_ATOMS: atom_id res chain seq x y z
N MET A 1 23.93 18.08 23.49
CA MET A 1 24.15 16.72 22.92
C MET A 1 23.13 15.82 23.61
N VAL A 2 22.10 15.25 22.98
CA VAL A 2 21.95 14.69 21.62
C VAL A 2 20.45 14.78 21.25
N ALA A 3 20.13 15.18 20.01
CA ALA A 3 18.81 15.03 19.38
C ALA A 3 18.62 13.59 18.87
N PRO A 4 17.40 13.08 18.69
CA PRO A 4 16.82 13.01 17.33
C PRO A 4 15.26 13.08 17.38
N SER A 5 14.44 13.13 16.32
CA SER A 5 14.55 13.10 14.85
C SER A 5 13.16 13.41 14.27
N CYS A 6 13.14 14.02 13.07
CA CYS A 6 11.97 14.39 12.26
C CYS A 6 11.05 13.23 11.84
N GLY A 7 9.78 13.57 11.57
CA GLY A 7 8.85 12.78 10.76
C GLY A 7 7.65 13.62 10.30
N LEU A 8 7.69 14.06 9.04
CA LEU A 8 6.77 14.97 8.34
C LEU A 8 5.51 14.22 7.83
N LEU A 9 4.29 14.78 7.98
CA LEU A 9 3.07 14.31 7.27
C LEU A 9 2.13 15.49 6.91
N ILE A 10 1.60 15.49 5.68
CA ILE A 10 0.72 16.53 5.10
C ILE A 10 -0.75 16.08 5.14
N LEU A 11 -1.70 16.98 5.51
CA LEU A 11 -3.10 16.92 5.05
C LEU A 11 -3.68 18.33 4.81
N ALA A 12 -4.59 18.42 3.84
CA ALA A 12 -4.97 19.62 3.08
C ALA A 12 -5.91 20.61 3.80
N ALA A 13 -5.80 21.88 3.43
CA ALA A 13 -6.63 22.98 3.92
C ALA A 13 -7.99 23.06 3.20
N THR A 14 -9.08 22.81 3.93
CA THR A 14 -10.32 23.62 3.86
C THR A 14 -10.96 23.62 5.25
N THR A 15 -11.56 24.75 5.64
CA THR A 15 -12.17 24.99 6.94
C THR A 15 -13.19 23.92 7.33
N ASN A 16 -13.01 23.33 8.52
CA ASN A 16 -13.76 22.23 9.17
C ASN A 16 -13.22 20.80 8.98
N VAL A 17 -11.96 20.56 9.36
CA VAL A 17 -11.55 19.21 9.78
C VAL A 17 -11.04 19.31 11.21
N PHE A 18 -11.91 18.96 12.16
CA PHE A 18 -11.43 18.64 13.50
C PHE A 18 -10.74 17.28 13.41
N ALA A 19 -9.41 17.27 13.55
CA ALA A 19 -8.71 16.02 13.79
C ALA A 19 -8.94 15.61 15.26
N TYR A 20 -10.14 15.09 15.55
CA TYR A 20 -10.35 14.26 16.72
C TYR A 20 -10.03 12.82 16.32
N ASP A 21 -8.99 12.22 16.90
CA ASP A 21 -9.18 10.84 17.34
C ASP A 21 -8.21 10.37 18.43
N ASN A 22 -8.79 9.70 19.44
CA ASN A 22 -8.10 8.85 20.41
C ASN A 22 -8.53 7.36 20.26
N LEU A 23 -9.41 6.99 19.31
CA LEU A 23 -9.98 5.63 19.17
C LEU A 23 -8.95 4.58 18.76
N PHE A 24 -7.91 4.96 18.02
CA PHE A 24 -6.92 4.02 17.47
C PHE A 24 -5.57 4.05 18.21
N ALA A 25 -5.44 4.83 19.28
CA ALA A 25 -4.19 5.01 20.01
C ALA A 25 -3.00 5.36 19.09
N PHE A 26 -3.23 6.20 18.08
CA PHE A 26 -2.12 6.91 17.46
C PHE A 26 -1.62 7.89 18.54
N ASP A 27 -0.47 7.59 19.16
CA ASP A 27 0.14 8.40 20.23
C ASP A 27 0.69 9.75 19.69
N SER A 28 -0.04 10.44 18.81
CA SER A 28 0.36 11.73 18.27
C SER A 28 -0.82 12.68 18.12
N VAL A 29 -0.62 13.92 18.56
CA VAL A 29 -1.51 15.02 18.23
C VAL A 29 -1.32 15.34 16.73
N PRO A 30 -2.39 15.48 15.94
CA PRO A 30 -2.30 15.88 14.54
C PRO A 30 -1.52 17.19 14.40
N GLU A 31 -0.48 17.19 13.56
CA GLU A 31 0.25 18.42 13.25
C GLU A 31 -0.58 19.32 12.34
N ILE A 32 -0.73 20.59 12.74
CA ILE A 32 -1.46 21.58 11.96
C ILE A 32 -0.43 22.36 11.13
N GLU A 33 -0.51 22.21 9.80
CA GLU A 33 0.30 22.99 8.87
C GLU A 33 -0.23 24.44 8.80
N ASN A 34 0.48 25.34 9.45
CA ASN A 34 0.15 26.77 9.49
C ASN A 34 1.03 27.60 8.54
N ARG A 35 1.99 26.97 7.84
CA ARG A 35 2.88 27.66 6.90
C ARG A 35 2.14 28.04 5.62
N THR A 36 2.56 29.13 4.99
CA THR A 36 2.09 29.48 3.64
C THR A 36 2.71 28.55 2.59
N LEU A 37 2.12 28.53 1.39
CA LEU A 37 2.68 27.73 0.28
C LEU A 37 4.10 28.18 -0.09
N GLU A 38 4.44 29.46 0.09
CA GLU A 38 5.78 30.01 -0.13
C GLU A 38 6.78 29.53 0.94
N GLU A 39 6.36 29.46 2.20
CA GLU A 39 7.17 28.92 3.28
C GLU A 39 7.43 27.42 3.09
N ILE A 40 6.42 26.67 2.68
CA ILE A 40 6.54 25.25 2.33
C ILE A 40 7.45 25.07 1.10
N HIS A 41 7.29 25.89 0.07
CA HIS A 41 8.14 25.84 -1.13
C HIS A 41 9.61 26.10 -0.78
N LYS A 42 9.90 27.11 0.05
CA LYS A 42 11.26 27.37 0.52
C LYS A 42 11.83 26.19 1.31
N ALA A 43 11.03 25.56 2.17
CA ALA A 43 11.44 24.37 2.90
C ALA A 43 11.71 23.18 1.96
N ALA A 44 10.82 22.92 1.01
CA ALA A 44 10.96 21.84 0.04
C ALA A 44 12.20 22.00 -0.85
N LEU A 45 12.56 23.24 -1.24
CA LEU A 45 13.82 23.52 -1.92
C LEU A 45 15.04 23.19 -1.06
N SER A 46 14.96 23.40 0.26
CA SER A 46 16.05 23.04 1.19
C SER A 46 16.18 21.52 1.38
N GLU A 47 15.12 20.76 1.11
CA GLU A 47 15.09 19.29 1.12
C GLU A 47 15.59 18.68 -0.21
N GLY A 48 15.96 19.52 -1.18
CA GLY A 48 16.49 19.09 -2.49
C GLY A 48 15.52 19.32 -3.65
N GLY A 49 14.30 19.81 -3.39
CA GLY A 49 13.38 20.26 -4.43
C GLY A 49 12.78 19.16 -5.29
N ILE A 50 12.79 17.89 -4.84
CA ILE A 50 12.23 16.77 -5.60
C ILE A 50 11.11 16.13 -4.79
N VAL A 51 9.95 15.96 -5.41
CA VAL A 51 8.87 15.12 -4.88
C VAL A 51 8.62 13.96 -5.85
N THR A 52 8.68 12.74 -5.33
CA THR A 52 8.32 11.52 -6.09
C THR A 52 6.87 11.17 -5.78
N CYS A 53 6.04 11.08 -6.82
CA CYS A 53 4.62 10.78 -6.71
C CYS A 53 4.27 9.56 -7.56
N TRP A 54 3.51 8.64 -6.98
CA TRP A 54 3.00 7.45 -7.65
C TRP A 54 1.51 7.67 -7.81
N HIS A 55 1.03 7.72 -9.06
CA HIS A 55 -0.35 8.07 -9.36
C HIS A 55 -1.03 6.95 -10.13
N GLY A 56 -2.24 6.57 -9.72
CA GLY A 56 -3.02 5.58 -10.43
C GLY A 56 -3.50 6.14 -11.77
N GLY A 57 -3.37 5.36 -12.84
CA GLY A 57 -3.84 5.77 -14.15
C GLY A 57 -3.62 4.73 -15.21
N ASP A 58 -4.27 4.92 -16.33
CA ASP A 58 -4.35 4.04 -17.47
C ASP A 58 -3.40 4.45 -18.62
N GLU A 59 -2.83 5.66 -18.56
CA GLU A 59 -1.81 6.15 -19.51
C GLU A 59 -0.61 6.84 -18.84
N PRO A 60 0.63 6.63 -19.33
CA PRO A 60 1.84 7.21 -18.73
C PRO A 60 1.84 8.74 -18.59
N ASN A 61 1.15 9.46 -19.47
CA ASN A 61 1.16 10.93 -19.52
C ASN A 61 -0.10 11.59 -18.92
N GLN A 62 -0.99 10.81 -18.31
CA GLN A 62 -2.31 11.29 -17.82
C GLN A 62 -2.20 12.46 -16.83
N GLN A 63 -1.10 12.53 -16.07
CA GLN A 63 -0.83 13.61 -15.10
C GLN A 63 0.14 14.69 -15.60
N GLY A 64 0.38 14.79 -16.91
CA GLY A 64 1.29 15.78 -17.49
C GLY A 64 0.88 17.23 -17.19
N PHE A 65 -0.42 17.52 -17.13
CA PHE A 65 -0.93 18.85 -16.80
C PHE A 65 -0.62 19.25 -15.34
N LEU A 66 -0.80 18.33 -14.40
CA LEU A 66 -0.47 18.53 -12.99
C LEU A 66 1.02 18.83 -12.81
N LYS A 67 1.88 18.00 -13.43
CA LYS A 67 3.33 18.22 -13.41
C LYS A 67 3.71 19.61 -13.90
N ARG A 68 3.20 20.01 -15.06
CA ARG A 68 3.49 21.33 -15.63
C ARG A 68 3.09 22.46 -14.69
N LEU A 69 1.85 22.46 -14.19
CA LEU A 69 1.37 23.55 -13.33
C LEU A 69 2.11 23.60 -11.98
N PHE A 70 2.46 22.44 -11.41
CA PHE A 70 3.20 22.39 -10.17
C PHE A 70 4.60 22.99 -10.33
N GLU A 71 5.34 22.57 -11.36
CA GLU A 71 6.70 23.06 -11.62
C GLU A 71 6.71 24.53 -12.08
N GLU A 72 5.67 25.00 -12.75
CA GLU A 72 5.47 26.41 -13.09
C GLU A 72 5.18 27.26 -11.84
N ARG A 73 4.33 26.77 -10.92
CA ARG A 73 3.96 27.48 -9.70
C ARG A 73 5.08 27.53 -8.66
N PHE A 74 5.91 26.49 -8.60
CA PHE A 74 6.96 26.34 -7.60
C PHE A 74 8.34 26.19 -8.27
N PRO A 75 8.96 27.30 -8.72
CA PRO A 75 10.26 27.26 -9.39
C PRO A 75 11.32 26.51 -8.59
N GLY A 76 12.08 25.64 -9.26
CA GLY A 76 13.12 24.82 -8.64
C GLY A 76 12.61 23.51 -8.02
N MET A 77 11.30 23.28 -7.99
CA MET A 77 10.74 21.96 -7.67
C MET A 77 10.71 21.07 -8.92
N THR A 78 10.90 19.76 -8.72
CA THR A 78 10.70 18.71 -9.72
C THR A 78 9.65 17.73 -9.20
N LEU A 79 8.55 17.55 -9.94
CA LEU A 79 7.56 16.50 -9.70
C LEU A 79 7.94 15.27 -10.53
N ASN A 80 8.56 14.29 -9.87
CA ASN A 80 8.83 12.97 -10.44
C ASN A 80 7.59 12.08 -10.29
N ILE A 81 6.61 12.26 -11.18
CA ILE A 81 5.36 11.50 -11.17
C ILE A 81 5.44 10.29 -12.08
N THR A 82 5.10 9.11 -11.55
CA THR A 82 4.91 7.88 -12.32
C THR A 82 3.43 7.53 -12.34
N VAL A 83 2.84 7.44 -13.53
CA VAL A 83 1.47 6.95 -13.73
C VAL A 83 1.52 5.50 -14.18
N ASP A 84 0.79 4.63 -13.47
CA ASP A 84 0.72 3.20 -13.77
C ASP A 84 -0.57 2.60 -13.15
N LEU A 85 -0.88 1.36 -13.52
CA LEU A 85 -1.99 0.63 -12.90
C LEU A 85 -1.65 0.28 -11.45
N SER A 86 -2.64 0.38 -10.54
CA SER A 86 -2.44 0.14 -9.10
C SER A 86 -1.78 -1.20 -8.79
N LYS A 87 -2.09 -2.26 -9.56
CA LYS A 87 -1.48 -3.59 -9.39
C LYS A 87 0.06 -3.60 -9.54
N TYR A 88 0.63 -2.65 -10.27
CA TYR A 88 2.08 -2.51 -10.43
C TYR A 88 2.66 -1.61 -9.34
N HIS A 89 1.96 -0.53 -8.98
CA HIS A 89 2.35 0.34 -7.88
C HIS A 89 2.39 -0.42 -6.55
N ASP A 90 1.38 -1.25 -6.26
CA ASP A 90 1.33 -2.09 -5.06
C ASP A 90 2.57 -2.97 -4.95
N GLY A 91 2.94 -3.68 -6.02
CA GLY A 91 4.12 -4.55 -6.02
C GLY A 91 5.42 -3.80 -5.74
N ARG A 92 5.62 -2.63 -6.36
CA ARG A 92 6.83 -1.82 -6.17
C ARG A 92 6.85 -1.13 -4.80
N LEU A 93 5.71 -0.74 -4.25
CA LEU A 93 5.59 -0.20 -2.90
C LEU A 93 5.89 -1.29 -1.86
N ASP A 94 5.32 -2.48 -1.99
CA ASP A 94 5.62 -3.61 -1.13
C ASP A 94 7.11 -3.97 -1.16
N GLU A 95 7.74 -3.94 -2.35
CA GLU A 95 9.20 -4.10 -2.48
C GLU A 95 9.97 -3.01 -1.73
N GLN A 96 9.58 -1.73 -1.84
CA GLN A 96 10.23 -0.64 -1.11
C GLN A 96 10.02 -0.74 0.40
N LEU A 97 8.81 -1.10 0.85
CA LEU A 97 8.48 -1.27 2.27
C LEU A 97 9.25 -2.44 2.87
N ALA A 98 9.32 -3.58 2.17
CA ALA A 98 10.13 -4.72 2.55
C ALA A 98 11.61 -4.35 2.71
N ASN A 99 12.12 -3.45 1.87
CA ASN A 99 13.51 -2.97 1.91
C ASN A 99 13.77 -1.80 2.87
N SER A 100 12.75 -1.13 3.40
CA SER A 100 12.88 0.13 4.16
C SER A 100 12.59 0.00 5.66
N ASN A 101 12.59 -1.20 6.23
CA ASN A 101 12.14 -1.49 7.62
C ASN A 101 10.70 -1.01 7.91
N THR A 102 9.91 -0.68 6.89
CA THR A 102 8.54 -0.19 7.06
C THR A 102 7.58 -1.37 7.04
N GLN A 103 6.61 -1.39 7.96
CA GLN A 103 5.67 -2.49 8.04
C GLN A 103 4.81 -2.60 6.78
N PHE A 104 4.66 -3.82 6.24
CA PHE A 104 3.74 -4.12 5.14
C PHE A 104 2.90 -5.37 5.45
N VAL A 105 1.75 -5.48 4.78
CA VAL A 105 0.82 -6.58 5.00
C VAL A 105 1.15 -7.72 4.04
N SER A 106 1.32 -8.92 4.59
CA SER A 106 1.44 -10.15 3.81
C SER A 106 0.44 -11.19 4.33
N TRP A 107 -0.01 -12.09 3.47
CA TRP A 107 -0.87 -13.20 3.85
C TRP A 107 -0.78 -14.34 2.84
N PRO A 108 -0.92 -15.60 3.27
CA PRO A 108 -1.11 -16.71 2.35
C PRO A 108 -2.56 -16.69 1.83
N GLN A 109 -2.74 -16.66 0.52
CA GLN A 109 -4.06 -16.86 -0.06
C GLN A 109 -4.55 -18.27 0.26
N THR A 110 -5.78 -18.39 0.76
CA THR A 110 -6.35 -19.66 1.20
C THR A 110 -7.24 -20.27 0.12
N ALA A 111 -7.25 -21.60 0.03
CA ALA A 111 -8.11 -22.37 -0.86
C ALA A 111 -8.63 -23.61 -0.13
N ALA A 112 -9.85 -24.03 -0.43
CA ALA A 112 -10.47 -25.22 0.14
C ALA A 112 -11.35 -25.95 -0.89
N ILE A 113 -11.45 -27.27 -0.75
CA ILE A 113 -12.37 -28.10 -1.52
C ILE A 113 -13.65 -28.26 -0.69
N LEU A 114 -14.80 -27.86 -1.24
CA LEU A 114 -16.09 -28.07 -0.57
C LEU A 114 -16.38 -29.56 -0.44
N LYS A 115 -17.00 -29.95 0.68
CA LYS A 115 -17.31 -31.35 0.99
C LYS A 115 -18.10 -32.04 -0.12
N ASP A 116 -19.04 -31.32 -0.72
CA ASP A 116 -19.96 -31.82 -1.75
C ASP A 116 -19.58 -31.28 -3.15
N ALA A 117 -18.30 -30.97 -3.39
CA ALA A 117 -17.84 -30.51 -4.70
C ALA A 117 -18.15 -31.57 -5.78
N PRO A 118 -18.73 -31.17 -6.94
CA PRO A 118 -19.16 -32.13 -7.97
C PRO A 118 -17.98 -32.82 -8.68
N HIS A 119 -16.76 -32.28 -8.56
CA HIS A 119 -15.54 -32.79 -9.19
C HIS A 119 -14.37 -32.82 -8.19
N PRO A 120 -14.42 -33.69 -7.15
CA PRO A 120 -13.45 -33.66 -6.05
C PRO A 120 -12.03 -34.01 -6.51
N GLU A 121 -11.86 -34.92 -7.48
CA GLU A 121 -10.53 -35.29 -7.99
C GLU A 121 -9.88 -34.17 -8.81
N GLY A 122 -10.67 -33.43 -9.60
CA GLY A 122 -10.18 -32.25 -10.30
C GLY A 122 -9.75 -31.14 -9.33
N ALA A 123 -10.53 -30.92 -8.27
CA ALA A 123 -10.19 -29.97 -7.22
C ALA A 123 -8.91 -30.38 -6.46
N LYS A 124 -8.73 -31.68 -6.15
CA LYS A 124 -7.49 -32.20 -5.56
C LYS A 124 -6.29 -31.99 -6.48
N LEU A 125 -6.44 -32.31 -7.77
CA LEU A 125 -5.37 -32.12 -8.75
C LEU A 125 -4.92 -30.65 -8.81
N LEU A 126 -5.86 -29.70 -8.83
CA LEU A 126 -5.54 -28.27 -8.81
C LEU A 126 -4.80 -27.86 -7.53
N HIS A 127 -5.28 -28.29 -6.35
CA HIS A 127 -4.60 -28.00 -5.08
C HIS A 127 -3.19 -28.60 -5.04
N SER A 128 -3.01 -29.83 -5.52
CA SER A 128 -1.71 -30.47 -5.63
C SER A 128 -0.78 -29.74 -6.61
N PHE A 129 -1.30 -29.28 -7.75
CA PHE A 129 -0.54 -28.50 -8.72
C PHE A 129 -0.12 -27.13 -8.17
N VAL A 130 -1.02 -26.38 -7.51
CA VAL A 130 -0.66 -25.08 -6.90
C VAL A 130 0.43 -25.24 -5.83
N LEU A 131 0.48 -26.38 -5.15
CA LEU A 131 1.51 -26.70 -4.16
C LEU A 131 2.75 -27.37 -4.76
N SER A 132 2.80 -27.65 -6.06
CA SER A 132 3.98 -28.26 -6.67
C SER A 132 5.16 -27.27 -6.70
N PRO A 133 6.43 -27.75 -6.67
CA PRO A 133 7.58 -26.86 -6.75
C PRO A 133 7.60 -26.01 -8.03
N GLU A 134 7.17 -26.59 -9.16
CA GLU A 134 7.08 -25.87 -10.45
C GLU A 134 6.13 -24.67 -10.37
N PHE A 135 4.99 -24.78 -9.68
CA PHE A 135 4.06 -23.66 -9.54
C PHE A 135 4.56 -22.65 -8.50
N GLN A 136 5.06 -23.14 -7.36
CA GLN A 136 5.53 -22.31 -6.25
C GLN A 136 6.74 -21.42 -6.62
N GLN A 137 7.50 -21.78 -7.66
CA GLN A 137 8.63 -20.99 -8.17
C GLN A 137 8.23 -19.95 -9.23
N MET A 138 6.97 -19.89 -9.68
CA MET A 138 6.60 -18.96 -10.75
C MET A 138 6.45 -17.52 -10.29
N ARG A 139 6.03 -17.27 -9.04
CA ARG A 139 5.72 -15.92 -8.56
C ARG A 139 5.67 -15.81 -7.04
N GLY A 140 6.20 -14.71 -6.52
CA GLY A 140 6.04 -14.29 -5.12
C GLY A 140 6.75 -15.21 -4.12
N TRP A 141 6.34 -15.13 -2.86
CA TRP A 141 6.85 -16.02 -1.81
C TRP A 141 6.16 -17.40 -1.86
N PRO A 142 6.93 -18.50 -1.87
CA PRO A 142 6.35 -19.82 -1.73
C PRO A 142 5.76 -20.01 -0.32
N VAL A 143 4.64 -20.73 -0.24
CA VAL A 143 4.05 -21.15 1.06
C VAL A 143 4.71 -22.42 1.62
N ARG A 144 5.54 -23.09 0.79
CA ARG A 144 6.30 -24.29 1.14
C ARG A 144 7.69 -23.93 1.67
N HIS A 145 8.06 -24.49 2.81
CA HIS A 145 9.39 -24.27 3.40
C HIS A 145 10.54 -24.94 2.65
N ASP A 146 10.26 -25.97 1.86
CA ASP A 146 11.24 -26.74 1.10
C ASP A 146 11.43 -26.23 -0.34
N VAL A 147 10.70 -25.18 -0.72
CA VAL A 147 10.85 -24.51 -2.02
C VAL A 147 11.54 -23.16 -1.79
N PRO A 148 12.69 -22.89 -2.41
CA PRO A 148 13.34 -21.58 -2.30
C PRO A 148 12.52 -20.50 -2.99
N VAL A 149 12.76 -19.26 -2.61
CA VAL A 149 12.27 -18.09 -3.35
C VAL A 149 12.88 -18.13 -4.76
N ALA A 150 12.07 -17.79 -5.78
CA ALA A 150 12.52 -17.80 -7.16
C ALA A 150 13.64 -16.77 -7.41
N ASP A 151 14.64 -17.12 -8.23
CA ASP A 151 15.80 -16.25 -8.49
C ASP A 151 15.44 -14.89 -9.10
N ASN A 152 14.31 -14.82 -9.83
CA ASN A 152 13.77 -13.60 -10.40
C ASN A 152 12.93 -12.76 -9.42
N PHE A 153 12.76 -13.22 -8.18
CA PHE A 153 12.05 -12.50 -7.13
C PHE A 153 13.07 -11.95 -6.14
N SER A 154 13.38 -10.66 -6.27
CA SER A 154 14.45 -9.99 -5.52
C SER A 154 14.10 -9.66 -4.06
N GLN A 155 13.35 -10.53 -3.38
CA GLN A 155 13.00 -10.38 -1.97
C GLN A 155 13.58 -11.52 -1.13
N LEU A 156 13.88 -11.21 0.13
CA LEU A 156 14.27 -12.22 1.12
C LEU A 156 13.13 -13.24 1.32
N PRO A 157 13.42 -14.47 1.79
CA PRO A 157 12.37 -15.36 2.27
C PRO A 157 11.52 -14.65 3.33
N LEU A 158 10.20 -14.83 3.28
CA LEU A 158 9.25 -14.09 4.12
C LEU A 158 9.54 -14.19 5.63
N LYS A 159 10.11 -15.31 6.07
CA LYS A 159 10.55 -15.56 7.46
C LYS A 159 11.70 -14.65 7.92
N ASP A 160 12.48 -14.13 6.99
CA ASP A 160 13.68 -13.32 7.23
C ASP A 160 13.38 -11.82 7.09
N ILE A 161 12.11 -11.46 6.81
CA ILE A 161 11.65 -10.07 6.66
C ILE A 161 10.96 -9.62 7.96
N PRO A 162 11.61 -8.79 8.80
CA PRO A 162 11.06 -8.38 10.10
C PRO A 162 9.89 -7.40 9.99
N SER A 163 9.70 -6.76 8.83
CA SER A 163 8.67 -5.76 8.58
C SER A 163 7.30 -6.34 8.21
N THR A 164 7.10 -7.65 8.30
CA THR A 164 5.78 -8.25 8.07
C THR A 164 5.50 -9.44 8.98
N ASN A 165 4.21 -9.72 9.20
CA ASN A 165 3.76 -10.89 9.95
C ASN A 165 2.58 -11.53 9.18
N PRO A 166 2.82 -12.60 8.41
CA PRO A 166 1.80 -13.20 7.55
C PRO A 166 0.57 -13.73 8.31
N ALA A 167 0.75 -14.04 9.61
CA ALA A 167 -0.34 -14.52 10.46
C ALA A 167 -1.15 -13.38 11.10
N ALA A 168 -0.63 -12.14 11.13
CA ALA A 168 -1.32 -11.01 11.75
C ALA A 168 -2.57 -10.60 10.98
N PHE A 169 -2.52 -10.63 9.64
CA PHE A 169 -3.67 -10.29 8.81
C PHE A 169 -4.86 -11.22 9.06
N GLY A 170 -4.64 -12.53 9.12
CA GLY A 170 -5.71 -13.49 9.45
C GLY A 170 -6.33 -13.25 10.83
N ARG A 171 -5.51 -12.91 11.84
CA ARG A 171 -6.01 -12.56 13.18
C ARG A 171 -6.83 -11.27 13.17
N PHE A 172 -6.38 -10.24 12.44
CA PHE A 172 -7.14 -9.01 12.25
C PHE A 172 -8.48 -9.28 11.57
N MET A 173 -8.48 -10.05 10.48
CA MET A 173 -9.69 -10.35 9.71
C MET A 173 -10.73 -11.17 10.47
N ALA A 174 -10.30 -11.97 11.45
CA ALA A 174 -11.19 -12.73 12.32
C ALA A 174 -11.96 -11.86 13.33
N ASP A 175 -11.40 -10.73 13.76
CA ASP A 175 -12.07 -9.76 14.62
C ASP A 175 -12.90 -8.79 13.78
N ARG A 176 -14.11 -9.23 13.40
CA ARG A 176 -15.01 -8.42 12.55
C ARG A 176 -15.37 -7.07 13.17
N GLY A 177 -15.47 -6.98 14.49
CA GLY A 177 -15.74 -5.72 15.17
C GLY A 177 -14.60 -4.72 15.00
N ARG A 178 -13.35 -5.16 15.10
CA ARG A 178 -12.17 -4.32 14.85
C ARG A 178 -12.06 -3.90 13.39
N VAL A 179 -12.33 -4.81 12.45
CA VAL A 179 -12.31 -4.49 11.01
C VAL A 179 -13.35 -3.43 10.68
N GLU A 180 -14.59 -3.57 11.17
CA GLU A 180 -15.64 -2.59 10.90
C GLU A 180 -15.35 -1.21 11.48
N ARG A 181 -14.83 -1.15 12.72
CA ARG A 181 -14.43 0.14 13.31
C ARG A 181 -13.36 0.85 12.48
N LEU A 182 -12.34 0.10 12.01
CA LEU A 182 -11.30 0.68 11.17
C LEU A 182 -11.86 1.12 9.81
N ARG A 183 -12.76 0.33 9.20
CA ARG A 183 -13.41 0.71 7.95
C ARG A 183 -14.17 2.03 8.10
N PHE A 184 -15.02 2.16 9.11
CA PHE A 184 -15.81 3.39 9.31
C PHE A 184 -14.93 4.61 9.59
N PHE A 185 -13.84 4.42 10.33
CA PHE A 185 -12.85 5.48 10.52
C PHE A 185 -12.23 5.97 9.21
N LEU A 186 -11.90 5.05 8.30
CA LEU A 186 -11.37 5.39 6.98
C LEU A 186 -12.45 6.07 6.13
N GLU A 187 -13.64 5.49 6.05
CA GLU A 187 -14.77 6.02 5.26
C GLU A 187 -15.18 7.44 5.69
N ASP A 188 -15.09 7.76 6.98
CA ASP A 188 -15.32 9.11 7.51
C ASP A 188 -14.31 10.16 6.98
N ARG A 189 -13.09 9.73 6.63
CA ARG A 189 -12.00 10.61 6.19
C ARG A 189 -11.83 10.69 4.68
N ILE A 190 -11.97 9.55 4.00
CA ILE A 190 -11.71 9.45 2.55
C ILE A 190 -13.00 9.28 1.75
N GLY A 191 -14.15 9.25 2.42
CA GLY A 191 -15.44 8.91 1.83
C GLY A 191 -15.62 7.40 1.68
N SER A 192 -16.86 6.97 1.40
CA SER A 192 -17.12 5.58 1.03
C SER A 192 -16.50 5.28 -0.34
N ALA A 193 -16.26 4.00 -0.62
CA ALA A 193 -15.86 3.57 -1.96
C ALA A 193 -16.86 4.08 -3.01
N GLN A 194 -16.34 4.68 -4.09
CA GLN A 194 -17.12 5.21 -5.22
C GLN A 194 -16.89 4.35 -6.47
N GLY A 195 -17.80 4.47 -7.43
CA GLY A 195 -17.73 3.72 -8.70
C GLY A 195 -18.60 2.45 -8.69
N LEU A 196 -18.72 1.84 -9.86
CA LEU A 196 -19.42 0.57 -10.01
C LEU A 196 -18.60 -0.54 -9.35
N SER A 197 -19.29 -1.58 -8.88
CA SER A 197 -18.59 -2.79 -8.47
C SER A 197 -17.88 -3.39 -9.68
N PRO A 198 -16.64 -3.89 -9.55
CA PRO A 198 -15.95 -4.60 -10.63
C PRO A 198 -16.70 -5.81 -11.19
N LEU A 199 -17.77 -6.27 -10.54
CA LEU A 199 -18.65 -7.34 -11.03
C LEU A 199 -19.64 -6.87 -12.11
N VAL A 200 -19.87 -5.56 -12.20
CA VAL A 200 -20.81 -4.91 -13.13
C VAL A 200 -20.17 -3.73 -13.86
N ASP A 201 -18.87 -3.52 -13.64
CA ASP A 201 -18.07 -2.54 -14.36
C ASP A 201 -17.49 -3.25 -15.59
N ASP A 202 -17.74 -2.73 -16.80
CA ASP A 202 -17.34 -3.33 -18.09
C ASP A 202 -15.83 -3.12 -18.38
N LEU A 203 -14.98 -3.38 -17.38
CA LEU A 203 -13.51 -3.21 -17.44
C LEU A 203 -12.77 -4.40 -18.06
#